data_AF-A0AAP9A5G6-F1
#
_entry.id   AF-A0AAP9A5G6-F1
#
_cell.length_a   1.000
_cell.length_b   1.000
_cell.length_c   1.000
_cell.angle_alpha   90.00
_cell.angle_beta   90.00
_cell.angle_gamma   90.00
#
_symmetry.space_group_name_H-M   'P 1'
#
loop_
_entity.id
_entity.type
_entity.pdbx_description
1 polymer ?
#
loop_
_entity_poly.entity_id
_entity_poly.type
_entity_poly.pdbx_seq_one_letter_code
_entity_poly.pdbx_strand_id
1 'polypeptide(L)'
;MQKLWIPSLLGLAIFAGSVNAAAPLRPPQGYFAPIEAFKTGDFKENCDTMPTPYTGPLQFRSKYEGSDKARSTLNVQSEKAFRDSTADITKLEKDTSKRVMQFMRDGRPEQLECTLNWLVSWAKADALMSKDFNHTGKSMRKWALGSMASAYVRLKFSDSHPLANHPQESQLIEAWFNKLADQVVSDWDNLPLEKTNNHSYWAAWSVMATSVATNRRDLFDWAVKEYKVGVNQVDDQGFLPNELKRQQRALSYHNYALPPLSMIASFALVNGVDLRQENNSALKRLGDKVLAGVKDPEIFEQKNGKEQDMKDLKQDMKFAWLEPFCTLYTCAPDVIERKHGMQPFKTFRLGGDLTKVYDPTHEKGNKGS
;
A
#
# COMPACT_ATOMS: atom_id res chain seq x y z
N MET A 1 22.02 34.78 75.03
CA MET A 1 21.49 33.67 74.21
C MET A 1 20.55 34.26 73.16
N GLN A 2 21.04 34.47 71.93
CA GLN A 2 20.23 34.89 70.78
C GLN A 2 20.36 33.81 69.71
N LYS A 3 19.25 33.10 69.45
CA LYS A 3 19.16 32.07 68.40
C LYS A 3 18.83 32.75 67.08
N LEU A 4 19.79 32.76 66.16
CA LEU A 4 19.60 33.13 64.76
C LEU A 4 18.98 31.95 64.00
N TRP A 5 17.83 32.19 63.38
CA TRP A 5 17.15 31.25 62.49
C TRP A 5 17.66 31.46 61.07
N ILE A 6 18.21 30.41 60.45
CA ILE A 6 18.62 30.40 59.05
C ILE A 6 17.44 29.89 58.22
N PRO A 7 16.92 30.64 57.24
CA PRO A 7 15.88 30.15 56.35
C PRO A 7 16.49 29.26 55.25
N SER A 8 16.05 28.01 55.19
CA SER A 8 16.36 27.06 54.12
C SER A 8 15.67 27.47 52.81
N LEU A 9 16.43 27.86 51.81
CA LEU A 9 15.98 28.04 50.43
C LEU A 9 15.86 26.67 49.74
N LEU A 10 14.63 26.19 49.57
CA LEU A 10 14.32 25.07 48.67
C LEU A 10 14.44 25.57 47.22
N GLY A 11 15.48 25.13 46.51
CA GLY A 11 15.60 25.32 45.06
C GLY A 11 14.68 24.36 44.31
N LEU A 12 13.62 24.87 43.69
CA LEU A 12 12.84 24.14 42.70
C LEU A 12 13.68 24.03 41.41
N ALA A 13 14.23 22.84 41.15
CA ALA A 13 14.78 22.50 39.85
C ALA A 13 13.63 22.28 38.85
N ILE A 14 13.40 23.26 37.98
CA ILE A 14 12.51 23.12 36.83
C ILE A 14 13.25 22.26 35.80
N PHE A 15 12.92 20.96 35.75
CA PHE A 15 13.27 20.12 34.61
C PHE A 15 12.43 20.60 33.41
N ALA A 16 13.01 21.46 32.59
CA ALA A 16 12.51 21.72 31.25
C ALA A 16 12.68 20.43 30.43
N GLY A 17 11.66 19.58 30.45
CA GLY A 17 11.57 18.45 29.52
C GLY A 17 11.47 19.01 28.11
N SER A 18 12.56 18.97 27.36
CA SER A 18 12.52 19.14 25.91
C SER A 18 11.61 18.02 25.37
N VAL A 19 10.38 18.38 25.01
CA VAL A 19 9.47 17.52 24.26
C VAL A 19 10.13 17.32 22.90
N ASN A 20 10.96 16.28 22.76
CA ASN A 20 11.46 15.87 21.47
C ASN A 20 10.26 15.42 20.64
N ALA A 21 9.76 16.31 19.79
CA ALA A 21 8.77 15.94 18.78
C ALA A 21 9.36 14.77 17.98
N ALA A 22 8.59 13.69 17.83
CA ALA A 22 9.00 12.56 17.01
C ALA A 22 9.35 13.07 15.60
N ALA A 23 10.44 12.57 15.03
CA ALA A 23 10.85 12.92 13.66
C ALA A 23 9.66 12.72 12.69
N PRO A 24 9.51 13.54 11.64
CA PRO A 24 8.48 13.33 10.64
C PRO A 24 8.55 11.93 10.03
N LEU A 25 7.39 11.35 9.73
CA LEU A 25 7.30 10.10 9.00
C LEU A 25 7.91 10.26 7.60
N ARG A 26 8.62 9.23 7.13
CA ARG A 26 9.29 9.22 5.83
C ARG A 26 9.15 7.89 5.09
N PRO A 27 9.16 7.88 3.74
CA PRO A 27 9.20 6.65 2.98
C PRO A 27 10.62 6.06 2.92
N PRO A 28 10.80 4.84 2.38
CA PRO A 28 12.12 4.29 2.05
C PRO A 28 12.93 5.19 1.11
N GLN A 29 14.26 5.08 1.15
CA GLN A 29 15.18 6.03 0.50
C GLN A 29 14.92 6.26 -0.99
N GLY A 30 14.54 5.23 -1.76
CA GLY A 30 14.32 5.38 -3.19
C GLY A 30 13.12 6.27 -3.57
N TYR A 31 12.23 6.59 -2.63
CA TYR A 31 11.15 7.56 -2.88
C TYR A 31 11.63 9.02 -2.94
N PHE A 32 12.85 9.30 -2.48
CA PHE A 32 13.47 10.62 -2.60
C PHE A 32 14.11 10.86 -3.98
N ALA A 33 14.17 9.84 -4.85
CA ALA A 33 14.76 9.96 -6.17
C ALA A 33 14.20 11.19 -6.93
N PRO A 34 15.09 12.00 -7.55
CA PRO A 34 14.66 13.16 -8.32
C PRO A 34 13.90 12.72 -9.58
N ILE A 35 13.22 13.67 -10.21
CA ILE A 35 12.71 13.52 -11.56
C ILE A 35 13.87 13.22 -12.50
N GLU A 36 13.74 12.19 -13.35
CA GLU A 36 14.84 11.67 -14.16
C GLU A 36 15.30 12.64 -15.25
N ALA A 37 14.34 13.30 -15.90
CA ALA A 37 14.60 14.27 -16.96
C ALA A 37 13.51 15.33 -16.95
N PHE A 38 13.87 16.56 -17.33
CA PHE A 38 12.93 17.65 -17.57
C PHE A 38 12.81 17.85 -19.09
N LYS A 39 11.88 17.13 -19.71
CA LYS A 39 11.68 17.18 -21.17
C LYS A 39 10.91 18.44 -21.55
N THR A 40 11.41 19.15 -22.55
CA THR A 40 10.79 20.35 -23.13
C THR A 40 10.24 20.07 -24.54
N GLY A 41 9.52 21.04 -25.12
CA GLY A 41 8.95 20.96 -26.48
C GLY A 41 7.52 20.40 -26.53
N ASP A 42 6.91 20.50 -27.71
CA ASP A 42 5.50 20.16 -27.97
C ASP A 42 5.14 18.79 -27.41
N PHE A 43 4.21 18.79 -26.46
CA PHE A 43 3.71 17.60 -25.82
C PHE A 43 2.20 17.47 -26.03
N LYS A 44 1.81 16.57 -26.92
CA LYS A 44 0.40 16.20 -27.16
C LYS A 44 -0.01 15.07 -26.23
N GLU A 45 0.05 15.26 -24.92
CA GLU A 45 -0.79 14.46 -24.00
C GLU A 45 -1.88 15.38 -23.51
N ASN A 46 -3.08 15.22 -24.08
CA ASN A 46 -4.26 15.80 -23.49
C ASN A 46 -4.43 15.11 -22.14
N CYS A 47 -4.56 15.88 -21.07
CA CYS A 47 -5.14 15.35 -19.84
C CYS A 47 -6.44 14.65 -20.24
N ASP A 48 -6.44 13.31 -20.27
CA ASP A 48 -7.62 12.52 -20.65
C ASP A 48 -8.87 13.05 -19.91
N THR A 49 -10.06 12.74 -20.42
CA THR A 49 -11.29 13.09 -19.70
C THR A 49 -11.25 12.53 -18.27
N MET A 50 -11.42 13.44 -17.31
CA MET A 50 -11.45 13.11 -15.88
C MET A 50 -12.61 12.16 -15.58
N PRO A 51 -12.37 11.03 -14.87
CA PRO A 51 -13.44 10.18 -14.38
C PRO A 51 -14.28 10.98 -13.39
N THR A 52 -15.60 10.77 -13.44
CA THR A 52 -16.53 11.48 -12.57
C THR A 52 -16.23 11.15 -11.10
N PRO A 53 -16.06 12.17 -10.22
CA PRO A 53 -15.92 11.93 -8.79
C PRO A 53 -17.04 11.04 -8.24
N TYR A 54 -16.68 9.88 -7.71
CA TYR A 54 -17.68 8.90 -7.26
C TYR A 54 -18.21 9.27 -5.88
N THR A 55 -19.43 9.82 -5.83
CA THR A 55 -20.11 10.26 -4.58
C THR A 55 -21.34 9.40 -4.21
N GLY A 56 -21.66 8.40 -5.03
CA GLY A 56 -22.79 7.50 -4.79
C GLY A 56 -22.56 6.47 -3.66
N PRO A 57 -23.58 5.65 -3.35
CA PRO A 57 -23.45 4.51 -2.46
C PRO A 57 -22.34 3.55 -2.88
N LEU A 58 -21.51 3.08 -1.94
CA LEU A 58 -20.50 2.06 -2.22
C LEU A 58 -21.10 0.66 -2.13
N GLN A 59 -22.17 0.42 -2.90
CA GLN A 59 -22.89 -0.84 -2.95
C GLN A 59 -22.58 -1.55 -4.28
N PHE A 60 -21.51 -2.35 -4.28
CA PHE A 60 -21.06 -3.06 -5.49
C PHE A 60 -21.27 -4.56 -5.40
N ARG A 61 -21.59 -5.18 -6.55
CA ARG A 61 -21.67 -6.64 -6.68
C ARG A 61 -20.30 -7.26 -6.44
N SER A 62 -20.28 -8.41 -5.77
CA SER A 62 -19.06 -9.20 -5.61
C SER A 62 -18.83 -10.07 -6.85
N LYS A 63 -17.59 -10.14 -7.34
CA LYS A 63 -17.22 -11.12 -8.39
C LYS A 63 -17.40 -12.58 -7.96
N TYR A 64 -17.59 -12.84 -6.66
CA TYR A 64 -17.86 -14.16 -6.09
C TYR A 64 -19.33 -14.30 -5.64
N GLU A 65 -20.23 -13.45 -6.12
CA GLU A 65 -21.66 -13.58 -5.84
C GLU A 65 -22.18 -14.95 -6.30
N GLY A 66 -22.89 -15.63 -5.40
CA GLY A 66 -23.34 -17.02 -5.58
C GLY A 66 -22.31 -18.10 -5.21
N SER A 67 -21.09 -17.74 -4.79
CA SER A 67 -20.14 -18.71 -4.22
C SER A 67 -20.57 -19.20 -2.83
N ASP A 68 -20.09 -20.39 -2.47
CA ASP A 68 -20.13 -20.89 -1.10
C ASP A 68 -19.23 -20.07 -0.14
N LYS A 69 -19.08 -20.55 1.10
CA LYS A 69 -18.26 -19.87 2.13
C LYS A 69 -16.78 -19.69 1.72
N ALA A 70 -16.25 -20.49 0.79
CA ALA A 70 -14.88 -20.36 0.31
C ALA A 70 -14.68 -19.14 -0.61
N ARG A 71 -15.78 -18.60 -1.18
CA ARG A 71 -15.76 -17.44 -2.10
C ARG A 71 -14.72 -17.62 -3.21
N SER A 72 -14.62 -18.81 -3.81
CA SER A 72 -13.60 -19.17 -4.80
C SER A 72 -14.13 -19.27 -6.24
N THR A 73 -15.45 -19.32 -6.42
CA THR A 73 -16.11 -19.50 -7.74
C THR A 73 -16.45 -18.15 -8.38
N LEU A 74 -15.81 -17.85 -9.51
CA LEU A 74 -16.03 -16.60 -10.23
C LEU A 74 -17.41 -16.57 -10.90
N ASN A 75 -18.16 -15.51 -10.66
CA ASN A 75 -19.39 -15.20 -11.39
C ASN A 75 -19.10 -14.13 -12.44
N VAL A 76 -19.02 -14.53 -13.70
CA VAL A 76 -18.60 -13.66 -14.83
C VAL A 76 -19.53 -12.46 -15.01
N GLN A 77 -20.85 -12.65 -14.84
CA GLN A 77 -21.82 -11.56 -14.94
C GLN A 77 -21.67 -10.56 -13.80
N SER A 78 -21.47 -11.06 -12.57
CA SER A 78 -21.25 -10.21 -11.40
C SER A 78 -19.91 -9.49 -11.46
N GLU A 79 -18.88 -10.13 -12.02
CA GLU A 79 -17.60 -9.48 -12.29
C GLU A 79 -17.75 -8.36 -13.32
N LYS A 80 -18.50 -8.57 -14.42
CA LYS A 80 -18.75 -7.52 -15.40
C LYS A 80 -19.50 -6.34 -14.78
N ALA A 81 -20.59 -6.61 -14.06
CA ALA A 81 -21.36 -5.57 -13.38
C ALA A 81 -20.52 -4.80 -12.34
N PHE A 82 -19.65 -5.50 -11.61
CA PHE A 82 -18.68 -4.87 -10.70
C PHE A 82 -17.72 -3.95 -11.47
N ARG A 83 -17.15 -4.39 -12.60
CA ARG A 83 -16.23 -3.58 -13.39
C ARG A 83 -16.91 -2.35 -14.00
N ASP A 84 -18.12 -2.52 -14.52
CA ASP A 84 -18.89 -1.42 -15.10
C ASP A 84 -19.22 -0.36 -14.03
N SER A 85 -19.67 -0.79 -12.83
CA SER A 85 -20.04 0.12 -11.73
C SER A 85 -18.87 0.79 -11.02
N THR A 86 -17.65 0.28 -11.18
CA THR A 86 -16.42 0.81 -10.55
C THR A 86 -15.44 1.42 -11.55
N ALA A 87 -15.88 1.64 -12.80
CA ALA A 87 -15.01 2.06 -13.89
C ALA A 87 -14.31 3.40 -13.62
N ASP A 88 -15.04 4.41 -13.14
CA ASP A 88 -14.48 5.72 -12.81
C ASP A 88 -13.44 5.66 -11.69
N ILE A 89 -13.72 4.88 -10.64
CA ILE A 89 -12.79 4.65 -9.52
C ILE A 89 -11.52 3.96 -10.04
N THR A 90 -11.69 2.91 -10.85
CA THR A 90 -10.57 2.14 -11.41
C THR A 90 -9.74 2.99 -12.38
N LYS A 91 -10.38 3.89 -13.14
CA LYS A 91 -9.70 4.84 -14.03
C LYS A 91 -8.85 5.82 -13.23
N LEU A 92 -9.40 6.41 -12.16
CA LEU A 92 -8.65 7.27 -11.26
C LEU A 92 -7.42 6.56 -10.67
N GLU A 93 -7.59 5.34 -10.15
CA GLU A 93 -6.49 4.54 -9.58
C GLU A 93 -5.33 4.33 -10.56
N LYS A 94 -5.65 3.85 -11.77
CA LYS A 94 -4.65 3.53 -12.78
C LYS A 94 -3.98 4.78 -13.31
N ASP A 95 -4.75 5.81 -13.63
CA ASP A 95 -4.22 7.01 -14.28
C ASP A 95 -3.43 7.88 -13.33
N THR A 96 -3.77 7.91 -12.03
CA THR A 96 -2.94 8.58 -11.01
C THR A 96 -1.55 7.96 -10.98
N SER A 97 -1.46 6.63 -10.86
CA SER A 97 -0.18 5.93 -10.85
C SER A 97 0.57 6.09 -12.17
N LYS A 98 -0.12 5.96 -13.31
CA LYS A 98 0.47 6.13 -14.65
C LYS A 98 1.08 7.52 -14.83
N ARG A 99 0.32 8.58 -14.54
CA ARG A 99 0.80 9.96 -14.71
C ARG A 99 1.90 10.33 -13.75
N VAL A 100 1.85 9.87 -12.50
CA VAL A 100 2.98 10.05 -11.58
C VAL A 100 4.23 9.37 -12.13
N MET A 101 4.14 8.13 -12.63
CA MET A 101 5.28 7.47 -13.26
C MET A 101 5.80 8.23 -14.49
N GLN A 102 4.90 8.73 -15.35
CA GLN A 102 5.28 9.54 -16.51
C GLN A 102 5.97 10.84 -16.09
N PHE A 103 5.40 11.57 -15.13
CA PHE A 103 5.95 12.81 -14.62
C PHE A 103 7.33 12.61 -13.98
N MET A 104 7.48 11.58 -13.14
CA MET A 104 8.78 11.29 -12.50
C MET A 104 9.86 10.91 -13.52
N ARG A 105 9.48 10.45 -14.72
CA ARG A 105 10.40 10.13 -15.82
C ARG A 105 10.68 11.33 -16.72
N ASP A 106 9.64 12.10 -17.05
CA ASP A 106 9.67 13.08 -18.14
C ASP A 106 9.70 14.54 -17.65
N GLY A 107 9.35 14.80 -16.38
CA GLY A 107 9.40 16.14 -15.76
C GLY A 107 8.51 17.18 -16.42
N ARG A 108 7.45 16.74 -17.12
CA ARG A 108 6.54 17.63 -17.87
C ARG A 108 5.46 18.21 -16.94
N PRO A 109 5.37 19.54 -16.79
CA PRO A 109 4.38 20.17 -15.91
C PRO A 109 2.94 19.74 -16.19
N GLU A 110 2.59 19.54 -17.47
CA GLU A 110 1.24 19.16 -17.90
C GLU A 110 0.79 17.80 -17.31
N GLN A 111 1.74 16.87 -17.09
CA GLN A 111 1.46 15.57 -16.47
C GLN A 111 1.16 15.72 -14.97
N LEU A 112 1.92 16.60 -14.28
CA LEU A 112 1.72 16.88 -12.87
C LEU A 112 0.40 17.62 -12.65
N GLU A 113 0.16 18.71 -13.39
CA GLU A 113 -1.05 19.52 -13.31
C GLU A 113 -2.30 18.68 -13.55
N CYS A 114 -2.28 17.82 -14.56
CA CYS A 114 -3.40 16.90 -14.82
C CYS A 114 -3.68 15.96 -13.64
N THR A 115 -2.63 15.39 -13.05
CA THR A 115 -2.75 14.51 -11.88
C THR A 115 -3.34 15.25 -10.68
N LEU A 116 -2.81 16.44 -10.37
CA LEU A 116 -3.27 17.25 -9.25
C LEU A 116 -4.71 17.72 -9.45
N ASN A 117 -5.08 18.15 -10.66
CA ASN A 117 -6.44 18.58 -10.99
C ASN A 117 -7.48 17.47 -10.79
N TRP A 118 -7.16 16.23 -11.17
CA TRP A 118 -8.03 15.08 -10.94
C TRP A 118 -8.21 14.81 -9.45
N LEU A 119 -7.11 14.73 -8.69
CA LEU A 119 -7.16 14.48 -7.26
C LEU A 119 -7.86 15.60 -6.48
N VAL A 120 -7.64 16.86 -6.83
CA VAL A 120 -8.32 18.03 -6.24
C VAL A 120 -9.82 17.98 -6.53
N SER A 121 -10.23 17.60 -7.74
CA SER A 121 -11.66 17.51 -8.08
C SER A 121 -12.36 16.41 -7.31
N TRP A 122 -11.72 15.25 -7.15
CA TRP A 122 -12.23 14.16 -6.32
C TRP A 122 -12.25 14.51 -4.83
N ALA A 123 -11.23 15.23 -4.34
CA ALA A 123 -11.16 15.74 -2.98
C ALA A 123 -12.28 16.74 -2.67
N LYS A 124 -12.51 17.73 -3.56
CA LYS A 124 -13.57 18.75 -3.40
C LYS A 124 -14.97 18.14 -3.41
N ALA A 125 -15.17 17.03 -4.12
CA ALA A 125 -16.44 16.32 -4.16
C ALA A 125 -16.67 15.38 -2.95
N ASP A 126 -15.71 15.28 -2.02
CA ASP A 126 -15.70 14.26 -0.95
C ASP A 126 -15.96 12.84 -1.51
N ALA A 127 -15.35 12.54 -2.66
CA ALA A 127 -15.56 11.27 -3.33
C ALA A 127 -15.13 10.09 -2.47
N LEU A 128 -15.81 8.95 -2.63
CA LEU A 128 -15.62 7.71 -1.89
C LEU A 128 -15.96 7.77 -0.39
N MET A 129 -16.56 8.85 0.11
CA MET A 129 -16.90 9.01 1.54
C MET A 129 -18.27 8.42 1.97
N SER A 130 -19.01 7.78 1.05
CA SER A 130 -20.35 7.25 1.38
C SER A 130 -20.34 6.28 2.56
N LYS A 131 -21.21 6.53 3.54
CA LYS A 131 -21.42 5.62 4.70
C LYS A 131 -22.35 4.45 4.38
N ASP A 132 -23.04 4.50 3.24
CA ASP A 132 -23.79 3.38 2.71
C ASP A 132 -22.87 2.50 1.86
N PHE A 133 -22.38 1.40 2.46
CA PHE A 133 -21.43 0.51 1.81
C PHE A 133 -21.64 -0.96 2.17
N ASN A 134 -21.23 -1.84 1.26
CA ASN A 134 -21.00 -3.26 1.55
C ASN A 134 -19.50 -3.58 1.59
N HIS A 135 -19.16 -4.86 1.80
CA HIS A 135 -17.76 -5.31 1.85
C HIS A 135 -16.95 -4.97 0.58
N THR A 136 -17.56 -5.09 -0.60
CA THR A 136 -16.93 -4.73 -1.87
C THR A 136 -16.71 -3.23 -1.96
N GLY A 137 -17.70 -2.44 -1.53
CA GLY A 137 -17.66 -0.98 -1.42
C GLY A 137 -16.50 -0.44 -0.60
N LYS A 138 -16.43 -0.82 0.68
CA LYS A 138 -15.32 -0.42 1.55
C LYS A 138 -13.96 -0.96 1.08
N SER A 139 -13.96 -2.05 0.29
CA SER A 139 -12.73 -2.52 -0.37
C SER A 139 -12.31 -1.62 -1.53
N MET A 140 -13.25 -1.10 -2.32
CA MET A 140 -12.93 -0.11 -3.36
C MET A 140 -12.37 1.18 -2.77
N ARG A 141 -12.96 1.68 -1.67
CA ARG A 141 -12.43 2.84 -0.93
C ARG A 141 -10.95 2.67 -0.58
N LYS A 142 -10.60 1.60 0.14
CA LYS A 142 -9.22 1.38 0.57
C LYS A 142 -8.27 1.10 -0.58
N TRP A 143 -8.68 0.38 -1.63
CA TRP A 143 -7.81 0.20 -2.79
C TRP A 143 -7.54 1.52 -3.51
N ALA A 144 -8.57 2.34 -3.71
CA ALA A 144 -8.40 3.65 -4.33
C ALA A 144 -7.46 4.54 -3.52
N LEU A 145 -7.69 4.64 -2.21
CA LEU A 145 -6.80 5.37 -1.30
C LEU A 145 -5.35 4.88 -1.41
N GLY A 146 -5.14 3.56 -1.36
CA GLY A 146 -3.81 2.95 -1.45
C GLY A 146 -3.11 3.30 -2.76
N SER A 147 -3.80 3.17 -3.89
CA SER A 147 -3.28 3.51 -5.22
C SER A 147 -2.86 4.99 -5.31
N MET A 148 -3.73 5.91 -4.88
CA MET A 148 -3.49 7.34 -4.98
C MET A 148 -2.42 7.82 -4.00
N ALA A 149 -2.53 7.45 -2.71
CA ALA A 149 -1.60 7.89 -1.67
C ALA A 149 -0.18 7.37 -1.94
N SER A 150 -0.03 6.09 -2.32
CA SER A 150 1.30 5.53 -2.60
C SER A 150 1.98 6.11 -3.84
N ALA A 151 1.21 6.49 -4.87
CA ALA A 151 1.75 7.26 -5.99
C ALA A 151 2.13 8.68 -5.55
N TYR A 152 1.26 9.36 -4.79
CA TYR A 152 1.48 10.71 -4.29
C TYR A 152 2.73 10.82 -3.40
N VAL A 153 3.08 9.79 -2.62
CA VAL A 153 4.34 9.74 -1.83
C VAL A 153 5.56 10.02 -2.71
N ARG A 154 5.60 9.59 -3.99
CA ARG A 154 6.71 9.91 -4.90
C ARG A 154 6.81 11.41 -5.19
N LEU A 155 5.68 12.08 -5.38
CA LEU A 155 5.65 13.53 -5.60
C LEU A 155 6.00 14.29 -4.32
N LYS A 156 5.49 13.84 -3.18
CA LYS A 156 5.67 14.48 -1.87
C LYS A 156 7.12 14.48 -1.40
N PHE A 157 7.86 13.40 -1.66
CA PHE A 157 9.20 13.19 -1.10
C PHE A 157 10.35 13.29 -2.11
N SER A 158 10.08 13.44 -3.40
CA SER A 158 11.15 13.60 -4.39
C SER A 158 12.02 14.83 -4.08
N ASP A 159 13.35 14.68 -4.19
CA ASP A 159 14.33 15.77 -4.03
C ASP A 159 14.18 16.87 -5.10
N SER A 160 13.39 16.64 -6.16
CA SER A 160 13.01 17.69 -7.12
C SER A 160 11.90 18.62 -6.61
N HIS A 161 11.29 18.33 -5.46
CA HIS A 161 10.24 19.13 -4.82
C HIS A 161 9.10 19.58 -5.77
N PRO A 162 8.50 18.67 -6.56
CA PRO A 162 7.52 19.05 -7.59
C PRO A 162 6.26 19.73 -7.03
N LEU A 163 5.94 19.50 -5.75
CA LEU A 163 4.77 20.08 -5.10
C LEU A 163 5.02 21.46 -4.48
N ALA A 164 6.25 21.99 -4.52
CA ALA A 164 6.58 23.27 -3.87
C ALA A 164 5.74 24.45 -4.39
N ASN A 165 5.35 24.43 -5.67
CA ASN A 165 4.51 25.45 -6.30
C ASN A 165 3.01 25.11 -6.29
N HIS A 166 2.61 24.01 -5.64
CA HIS A 166 1.21 23.55 -5.56
C HIS A 166 0.74 23.33 -4.11
N PRO A 167 0.98 24.28 -3.18
CA PRO A 167 0.66 24.07 -1.77
C PRO A 167 -0.85 23.94 -1.50
N GLN A 168 -1.69 24.64 -2.27
CA GLN A 168 -3.15 24.62 -2.09
C GLN A 168 -3.74 23.27 -2.55
N GLU A 169 -3.31 22.78 -3.71
CA GLU A 169 -3.70 21.47 -4.24
C GLU A 169 -3.23 20.36 -3.31
N SER A 170 -1.97 20.43 -2.85
CA SER A 170 -1.41 19.47 -1.90
C SER A 170 -2.23 19.42 -0.60
N GLN A 171 -2.60 20.57 -0.05
CA GLN A 171 -3.42 20.64 1.17
C GLN A 171 -4.80 19.99 0.98
N LEU A 172 -5.48 20.25 -0.14
CA LEU A 172 -6.80 19.67 -0.44
C LEU A 172 -6.72 18.15 -0.62
N ILE A 173 -5.71 17.67 -1.35
CA ILE A 173 -5.49 16.24 -1.60
C ILE A 173 -5.17 15.52 -0.29
N GLU A 174 -4.23 16.05 0.51
CA GLU A 174 -3.80 15.44 1.77
C GLU A 174 -4.93 15.44 2.82
N ALA A 175 -5.76 16.49 2.87
CA ALA A 175 -6.94 16.53 3.73
C ALA A 175 -7.96 15.45 3.34
N TRP A 176 -8.19 15.23 2.05
CA TRP A 176 -9.08 14.17 1.57
C TRP A 176 -8.52 12.77 1.81
N PHE A 177 -7.22 12.55 1.61
CA PHE A 177 -6.57 11.29 1.97
C PHE A 177 -6.71 10.99 3.46
N ASN A 178 -6.54 11.99 4.34
CA ASN A 178 -6.77 11.81 5.78
C ASN A 178 -8.22 11.41 6.09
N LYS A 179 -9.23 12.09 5.51
CA LYS A 179 -10.65 11.73 5.67
C LYS A 179 -10.91 10.27 5.24
N LEU A 180 -10.37 9.86 4.10
CA LEU A 180 -10.49 8.49 3.61
C LEU A 180 -9.76 7.49 4.53
N ALA A 181 -8.57 7.82 5.02
CA ALA A 181 -7.83 6.96 5.92
C ALA A 181 -8.55 6.77 7.27
N ASP A 182 -9.05 7.85 7.87
CA ASP A 182 -9.86 7.79 9.09
C ASP A 182 -11.11 6.91 8.87
N GLN A 183 -11.73 7.00 7.69
CA GLN A 183 -12.83 6.14 7.31
C GLN A 183 -12.40 4.68 7.11
N VAL A 184 -11.24 4.43 6.49
CA VAL A 184 -10.69 3.07 6.30
C VAL A 184 -10.35 2.44 7.65
N VAL A 185 -9.82 3.20 8.62
CA VAL A 185 -9.65 2.74 10.00
C VAL A 185 -11.01 2.29 10.54
N SER A 186 -12.04 3.14 10.48
CA SER A 186 -13.40 2.79 10.92
C SER A 186 -13.98 1.56 10.19
N ASP A 187 -13.65 1.36 8.92
CA ASP A 187 -14.15 0.25 8.10
C ASP A 187 -13.54 -1.11 8.47
N TRP A 188 -12.33 -1.13 9.05
CA TRP A 188 -11.49 -2.33 9.19
C TRP A 188 -10.92 -2.56 10.59
N ASP A 189 -11.06 -1.62 11.53
CA ASP A 189 -10.54 -1.76 12.90
C ASP A 189 -11.34 -2.80 13.71
N ASN A 190 -10.63 -3.47 14.62
CA ASN A 190 -11.17 -4.44 15.59
C ASN A 190 -12.05 -5.56 14.98
N LEU A 191 -11.73 -5.97 13.75
CA LEU A 191 -12.34 -7.17 13.17
C LEU A 191 -11.87 -8.42 13.93
N PRO A 192 -12.75 -9.41 14.15
CA PRO A 192 -12.35 -10.66 14.75
C PRO A 192 -11.44 -11.44 13.80
N LEU A 193 -10.51 -12.23 14.33
CA LEU A 193 -9.43 -12.85 13.56
C LEU A 193 -9.93 -13.67 12.37
N GLU A 194 -11.06 -14.36 12.48
CA GLU A 194 -11.65 -15.15 11.39
C GLU A 194 -12.16 -14.31 10.21
N LYS A 195 -12.30 -12.99 10.38
CA LYS A 195 -12.65 -12.02 9.33
C LYS A 195 -11.45 -11.17 8.89
N THR A 196 -10.32 -11.24 9.58
CA THR A 196 -9.10 -10.51 9.27
C THR A 196 -8.26 -11.31 8.27
N ASN A 197 -8.33 -10.93 6.99
CA ASN A 197 -7.61 -11.58 5.90
C ASN A 197 -6.87 -10.54 5.05
N ASN A 198 -6.40 -10.91 3.86
CA ASN A 198 -5.70 -10.04 2.92
C ASN A 198 -6.38 -8.67 2.72
N HIS A 199 -7.71 -8.57 2.83
CA HIS A 199 -8.38 -7.27 2.75
C HIS A 199 -7.94 -6.32 3.88
N SER A 200 -7.80 -6.78 5.12
CA SER A 200 -7.29 -5.95 6.22
C SER A 200 -5.86 -5.50 5.96
N TYR A 201 -5.02 -6.37 5.39
CA TYR A 201 -3.62 -6.03 5.10
C TYR A 201 -3.53 -4.94 4.01
N TRP A 202 -4.34 -5.07 2.95
CA TRP A 202 -4.48 -4.03 1.93
C TRP A 202 -5.04 -2.72 2.49
N ALA A 203 -5.89 -2.76 3.52
CA ALA A 203 -6.39 -1.54 4.18
C ALA A 203 -5.28 -0.87 5.00
N ALA A 204 -4.52 -1.67 5.77
CA ALA A 204 -3.35 -1.22 6.52
C ALA A 204 -2.30 -0.59 5.61
N TRP A 205 -2.05 -1.15 4.43
CA TRP A 205 -1.15 -0.55 3.45
C TRP A 205 -1.62 0.83 3.00
N SER A 206 -2.90 0.97 2.65
CA SER A 206 -3.45 2.26 2.25
C SER A 206 -3.30 3.32 3.34
N VAL A 207 -3.58 2.94 4.59
CA VAL A 207 -3.41 3.84 5.75
C VAL A 207 -1.94 4.15 6.04
N MET A 208 -1.02 3.19 5.88
CA MET A 208 0.43 3.41 5.98
C MET A 208 0.95 4.41 4.94
N ALA A 209 0.53 4.26 3.68
CA ALA A 209 0.94 5.19 2.62
C ALA A 209 0.41 6.61 2.89
N THR A 210 -0.84 6.73 3.35
CA THR A 210 -1.42 8.02 3.76
C THR A 210 -0.69 8.61 4.97
N SER A 211 -0.41 7.82 6.01
CA SER A 211 0.22 8.30 7.23
C SER A 211 1.59 8.92 6.97
N VAL A 212 2.38 8.34 6.07
CA VAL A 212 3.66 8.91 5.63
C VAL A 212 3.45 10.14 4.77
N ALA A 213 2.52 10.13 3.82
CA ALA A 213 2.24 11.30 2.98
C ALA A 213 1.79 12.54 3.78
N THR A 214 1.06 12.33 4.88
CA THR A 214 0.44 13.41 5.67
C THR A 214 1.04 13.58 7.07
N ASN A 215 2.10 12.83 7.39
CA ASN A 215 2.77 12.81 8.68
C ASN A 215 1.82 12.54 9.88
N ARG A 216 0.83 11.65 9.71
CA ARG A 216 -0.16 11.25 10.73
C ARG A 216 0.30 10.01 11.50
N ARG A 217 0.91 10.21 12.67
CA ARG A 217 1.47 9.12 13.51
C ARG A 217 0.43 8.13 14.01
N ASP A 218 -0.77 8.58 14.34
CA ASP A 218 -1.88 7.72 14.76
C ASP A 218 -2.31 6.72 13.66
N LEU A 219 -2.33 7.17 12.40
CA LEU A 219 -2.60 6.30 11.25
C LEU A 219 -1.45 5.31 11.00
N PHE A 220 -0.20 5.76 11.19
CA PHE A 220 0.98 4.88 11.12
C PHE A 220 0.91 3.77 12.17
N ASP A 221 0.61 4.12 13.41
CA ASP A 221 0.51 3.17 14.52
C ASP A 221 -0.62 2.15 14.30
N TRP A 222 -1.76 2.59 13.75
CA TRP A 222 -2.84 1.68 13.36
C TRP A 222 -2.40 0.69 12.27
N ALA A 223 -1.71 1.17 11.22
CA ALA A 223 -1.22 0.28 10.17
C ALA A 223 -0.19 -0.74 10.69
N VAL A 224 0.67 -0.33 11.63
CA VAL A 224 1.61 -1.24 12.32
C VAL A 224 0.85 -2.26 13.18
N LYS A 225 -0.17 -1.86 13.93
CA LYS A 225 -1.04 -2.77 14.69
C LYS A 225 -1.67 -3.82 13.76
N GLU A 226 -2.27 -3.39 12.66
CA GLU A 226 -2.93 -4.30 11.71
C GLU A 226 -1.93 -5.23 10.99
N TYR A 227 -0.72 -4.76 10.71
CA TYR A 227 0.37 -5.64 10.25
C TYR A 227 0.64 -6.74 11.27
N LYS A 228 0.80 -6.40 12.54
CA LYS A 228 1.07 -7.36 13.61
C LYS A 228 -0.06 -8.38 13.72
N VAL A 229 -1.31 -7.94 13.69
CA VAL A 229 -2.47 -8.85 13.66
C VAL A 229 -2.42 -9.77 12.44
N GLY A 230 -2.06 -9.26 11.27
CA GLY A 230 -1.91 -10.05 10.05
C GLY A 230 -0.82 -11.12 10.12
N VAL A 231 0.41 -10.75 10.50
CA VAL A 231 1.54 -11.69 10.52
C VAL A 231 1.51 -12.65 11.70
N ASN A 232 0.85 -12.30 12.81
CA ASN A 232 0.62 -13.24 13.92
C ASN A 232 -0.38 -14.36 13.56
N GLN A 233 -1.10 -14.25 12.45
CA GLN A 233 -1.92 -15.36 11.93
C GLN A 233 -1.13 -16.36 11.07
N VAL A 234 0.12 -16.06 10.72
CA VAL A 234 0.96 -16.99 9.97
C VAL A 234 1.35 -18.15 10.88
N ASP A 235 0.90 -19.37 10.56
CA ASP A 235 1.20 -20.56 11.34
C ASP A 235 2.70 -20.93 11.28
N ASP A 236 3.12 -21.90 12.09
CA ASP A 236 4.53 -22.36 12.15
C ASP A 236 5.04 -22.93 10.82
N GLN A 237 4.14 -23.27 9.90
CA GLN A 237 4.48 -23.76 8.57
C GLN A 237 4.48 -22.64 7.52
N GLY A 238 4.03 -21.42 7.84
CA GLY A 238 3.99 -20.29 6.92
C GLY A 238 2.67 -20.09 6.20
N PHE A 239 1.59 -20.75 6.63
CA PHE A 239 0.27 -20.58 6.04
C PHE A 239 -0.58 -19.56 6.81
N LEU A 240 -1.46 -18.89 6.08
CA LEU A 240 -2.51 -18.03 6.61
C LEU A 240 -3.84 -18.81 6.62
N PRO A 241 -4.43 -19.10 7.80
CA PRO A 241 -5.65 -19.88 7.90
C PRO A 241 -6.82 -19.31 7.10
N ASN A 242 -6.97 -17.98 7.05
CA ASN A 242 -8.05 -17.34 6.30
C ASN A 242 -7.85 -17.39 4.78
N GLU A 243 -6.62 -17.48 4.31
CA GLU A 243 -6.33 -17.63 2.88
C GLU A 243 -6.41 -19.10 2.44
N LEU A 244 -6.09 -20.05 3.33
CA LEU A 244 -6.31 -21.49 3.07
C LEU A 244 -7.78 -21.83 2.80
N LYS A 245 -8.72 -21.12 3.45
CA LYS A 245 -10.17 -21.26 3.24
C LYS A 245 -10.62 -20.96 1.81
N ARG A 246 -9.75 -20.40 0.96
CA ARG A 246 -10.03 -20.07 -0.44
C ARG A 246 -9.84 -21.24 -1.40
N GLN A 247 -9.69 -22.46 -0.87
CA GLN A 247 -9.64 -23.72 -1.62
C GLN A 247 -8.57 -23.70 -2.73
N GLN A 248 -8.96 -23.91 -3.99
CA GLN A 248 -8.06 -23.89 -5.15
C GLN A 248 -7.35 -22.53 -5.33
N ARG A 249 -7.81 -21.46 -4.68
CA ARG A 249 -7.17 -20.15 -4.74
C ARG A 249 -6.23 -19.89 -3.55
N ALA A 250 -6.03 -20.84 -2.66
CA ALA A 250 -5.27 -20.61 -1.43
C ALA A 250 -3.87 -20.03 -1.70
N LEU A 251 -3.09 -20.64 -2.58
CA LEU A 251 -1.74 -20.17 -2.90
C LEU A 251 -1.75 -18.75 -3.52
N SER A 252 -2.67 -18.46 -4.44
CA SER A 252 -2.78 -17.12 -5.02
C SER A 252 -3.18 -16.06 -4.00
N TYR A 253 -4.01 -16.41 -3.02
CA TYR A 253 -4.36 -15.50 -1.92
C TYR A 253 -3.25 -15.31 -0.89
N HIS A 254 -2.41 -16.33 -0.63
CA HIS A 254 -1.18 -16.14 0.16
C HIS A 254 -0.23 -15.19 -0.56
N ASN A 255 -0.02 -15.39 -1.87
CA ASN A 255 0.77 -14.46 -2.67
C ASN A 255 0.17 -13.04 -2.68
N TYR A 256 -1.15 -12.91 -2.69
CA TYR A 256 -1.84 -11.61 -2.66
C TYR A 256 -1.77 -10.88 -1.31
N ALA A 257 -1.45 -11.59 -0.21
CA ALA A 257 -1.24 -11.01 1.11
C ALA A 257 0.17 -10.38 1.26
N LEU A 258 1.17 -10.88 0.53
CA LEU A 258 2.56 -10.44 0.64
C LEU A 258 2.83 -8.98 0.24
N PRO A 259 2.24 -8.42 -0.84
CA PRO A 259 2.53 -7.05 -1.24
C PRO A 259 2.24 -5.99 -0.17
N PRO A 260 1.03 -5.90 0.41
CA PRO A 260 0.77 -4.90 1.44
C PRO A 260 1.62 -5.14 2.70
N LEU A 261 1.80 -6.39 3.13
CA LEU A 261 2.59 -6.70 4.33
C LEU A 261 4.07 -6.30 4.15
N SER A 262 4.66 -6.60 3.00
CA SER A 262 6.06 -6.26 2.72
C SER A 262 6.26 -4.75 2.63
N MET A 263 5.31 -4.04 2.01
CA MET A 263 5.36 -2.57 1.94
C MET A 263 5.23 -1.92 3.32
N ILE A 264 4.31 -2.39 4.16
CA ILE A 264 4.15 -1.89 5.54
C ILE A 264 5.44 -2.10 6.34
N ALA A 265 6.03 -3.30 6.30
CA ALA A 265 7.27 -3.59 7.01
C ALA A 265 8.45 -2.72 6.53
N SER A 266 8.55 -2.47 5.23
CA SER A 266 9.58 -1.60 4.63
C SER A 266 9.44 -0.15 5.10
N PHE A 267 8.22 0.39 5.07
CA PHE A 267 7.93 1.76 5.55
C PHE A 267 8.13 1.86 7.07
N ALA A 268 7.73 0.85 7.84
CA ALA A 268 7.91 0.84 9.29
C ALA A 268 9.40 0.86 9.69
N LEU A 269 10.24 0.08 9.00
CA LEU A 269 11.66 -0.05 9.29
C LEU A 269 12.40 1.30 9.24
N VAL A 270 12.18 2.09 8.18
CA VAL A 270 12.83 3.40 8.01
C VAL A 270 12.30 4.49 8.94
N ASN A 271 11.21 4.20 9.64
CA ASN A 271 10.59 5.03 10.69
C ASN A 271 10.86 4.51 12.11
N GLY A 272 11.81 3.58 12.26
CA GLY A 272 12.29 3.11 13.56
C GLY A 272 11.50 1.95 14.17
N VAL A 273 10.59 1.33 13.42
CA VAL A 273 9.82 0.16 13.87
C VAL A 273 10.23 -1.06 13.05
N ASP A 274 11.12 -1.89 13.60
CA ASP A 274 11.53 -3.13 12.96
C ASP A 274 10.50 -4.24 13.19
N LEU A 275 9.79 -4.61 12.10
CA LEU A 275 8.74 -5.63 12.11
C LEU A 275 9.22 -6.99 11.59
N ARG A 276 10.50 -7.12 11.20
CA ARG A 276 11.02 -8.33 10.53
C ARG A 276 11.04 -9.57 11.41
N GLN A 277 11.08 -9.39 12.73
CA GLN A 277 11.14 -10.49 13.70
C GLN A 277 9.76 -10.85 14.30
N GLU A 278 8.71 -10.11 13.95
CA GLU A 278 7.36 -10.37 14.46
C GLU A 278 6.92 -11.82 14.16
N ASN A 279 6.41 -12.51 15.19
CA ASN A 279 6.00 -13.92 15.12
C ASN A 279 7.08 -14.84 14.49
N ASN A 280 8.30 -14.78 15.03
CA ASN A 280 9.45 -15.58 14.58
C ASN A 280 9.69 -15.42 13.07
N SER A 281 9.80 -14.18 12.61
CA SER A 281 9.93 -13.81 11.20
C SER A 281 8.80 -14.33 10.30
N ALA A 282 7.55 -14.15 10.74
CA ALA A 282 6.36 -14.63 10.03
C ALA A 282 6.24 -14.14 8.58
N LEU A 283 6.58 -12.88 8.30
CA LEU A 283 6.58 -12.37 6.92
C LEU A 283 7.58 -13.14 6.04
N LYS A 284 8.79 -13.42 6.55
CA LYS A 284 9.78 -14.24 5.83
C LYS A 284 9.24 -15.64 5.58
N ARG A 285 8.72 -16.29 6.63
CA ARG A 285 8.16 -17.65 6.58
C ARG A 285 7.00 -17.76 5.58
N LEU A 286 6.12 -16.77 5.54
CA LEU A 286 5.03 -16.67 4.54
C LEU A 286 5.59 -16.52 3.12
N GLY A 287 6.56 -15.62 2.92
CA GLY A 287 7.20 -15.40 1.61
C GLY A 287 7.87 -16.66 1.08
N ASP A 288 8.67 -17.32 1.93
CA ASP A 288 9.34 -18.58 1.60
C ASP A 288 8.32 -19.69 1.29
N LYS A 289 7.21 -19.77 2.04
CA LYS A 289 6.14 -20.75 1.78
C LYS A 289 5.46 -20.51 0.43
N VAL A 290 5.21 -19.26 0.06
CA VAL A 290 4.65 -18.91 -1.25
C VAL A 290 5.63 -19.25 -2.38
N LEU A 291 6.91 -18.91 -2.23
CA LEU A 291 7.92 -19.24 -3.25
C LEU A 291 8.05 -20.75 -3.45
N ALA A 292 8.05 -21.52 -2.36
CA ALA A 292 8.03 -22.98 -2.41
C ALA A 292 6.76 -23.49 -3.10
N GLY A 293 5.58 -22.98 -2.72
CA GLY A 293 4.29 -23.39 -3.32
C GLY A 293 4.15 -23.01 -4.80
N VAL A 294 4.81 -21.96 -5.28
CA VAL A 294 4.82 -21.62 -6.70
C VAL A 294 5.74 -22.56 -7.49
N LYS A 295 6.83 -23.04 -6.88
CA LYS A 295 7.69 -24.07 -7.47
C LYS A 295 7.03 -25.44 -7.49
N ASP A 296 6.32 -25.77 -6.40
CA ASP A 296 5.62 -27.02 -6.18
C ASP A 296 4.23 -26.78 -5.55
N PRO A 297 3.17 -26.70 -6.37
CA PRO A 297 1.80 -26.47 -5.88
C PRO A 297 1.25 -27.57 -4.98
N GLU A 298 1.82 -28.79 -5.01
CA GLU A 298 1.37 -29.90 -4.18
C GLU A 298 1.49 -29.59 -2.69
N ILE A 299 2.43 -28.70 -2.30
CA ILE A 299 2.58 -28.22 -0.91
C ILE A 299 1.26 -27.64 -0.37
N PHE A 300 0.51 -26.91 -1.20
CA PHE A 300 -0.77 -26.32 -0.82
C PHE A 300 -1.93 -27.31 -0.96
N GLU A 301 -1.89 -28.17 -1.97
CA GLU A 301 -2.88 -29.22 -2.16
C GLU A 301 -2.87 -30.21 -0.99
N GLN A 302 -1.70 -30.65 -0.53
CA GLN A 302 -1.58 -31.51 0.65
C GLN A 302 -2.15 -30.84 1.91
N LYS A 303 -2.06 -29.50 2.01
CA LYS A 303 -2.56 -28.75 3.17
C LYS A 303 -4.09 -28.58 3.16
N ASN A 304 -4.73 -28.46 1.99
CA ASN A 304 -6.17 -28.13 1.92
C ASN A 304 -7.03 -29.08 1.06
N GLY A 305 -6.44 -30.11 0.47
CA GLY A 305 -7.09 -31.12 -0.37
C GLY A 305 -7.63 -30.59 -1.69
N LYS A 306 -7.08 -29.49 -2.22
CA LYS A 306 -7.49 -28.87 -3.48
C LYS A 306 -6.29 -28.56 -4.36
N GLU A 307 -6.33 -29.01 -5.61
CA GLU A 307 -5.42 -28.55 -6.66
C GLU A 307 -5.49 -27.02 -6.79
N GLN A 308 -4.34 -26.36 -6.96
CA GLN A 308 -4.24 -24.91 -6.96
C GLN A 308 -4.42 -24.29 -8.36
N ASP A 309 -5.22 -23.22 -8.44
CA ASP A 309 -5.34 -22.35 -9.62
C ASP A 309 -4.10 -21.45 -9.75
N MET A 310 -3.22 -21.84 -10.67
CA MET A 310 -1.95 -21.16 -10.93
C MET A 310 -2.07 -19.94 -11.86
N LYS A 311 -3.26 -19.59 -12.36
CA LYS A 311 -3.43 -18.54 -13.38
C LYS A 311 -2.87 -17.18 -12.94
N ASP A 312 -3.13 -16.76 -11.71
CA ASP A 312 -2.62 -15.50 -11.18
C ASP A 312 -1.11 -15.54 -10.96
N LEU A 313 -0.55 -16.70 -10.62
CA LEU A 313 0.86 -16.88 -10.29
C LEU A 313 1.77 -16.98 -11.52
N LYS A 314 1.18 -16.93 -12.72
CA LYS A 314 1.90 -16.79 -14.00
C LYS A 314 2.11 -15.32 -14.41
N GLN A 315 1.59 -14.37 -13.63
CA GLN A 315 1.72 -12.94 -13.92
C GLN A 315 2.84 -12.34 -13.06
N ASP A 316 3.93 -11.92 -13.70
CA ASP A 316 5.11 -11.35 -13.04
C ASP A 316 4.77 -10.23 -12.04
N MET A 317 3.86 -9.33 -12.42
CA MET A 317 3.43 -8.20 -11.58
C MET A 317 2.80 -8.61 -10.24
N LYS A 318 2.37 -9.87 -10.09
CA LYS A 318 1.85 -10.40 -8.81
C LYS A 318 2.96 -10.70 -7.79
N PHE A 319 4.22 -10.66 -8.22
CA PHE A 319 5.41 -10.85 -7.39
C PHE A 319 6.12 -9.54 -7.05
N ALA A 320 5.47 -8.39 -7.29
CA ALA A 320 6.00 -7.06 -6.96
C ALA A 320 6.40 -6.91 -5.47
N TRP A 321 5.88 -7.77 -4.59
CA TRP A 321 6.26 -7.85 -3.19
C TRP A 321 7.73 -8.25 -2.97
N LEU A 322 8.39 -8.87 -3.95
CA LEU A 322 9.80 -9.22 -3.89
C LEU A 322 10.72 -7.99 -3.74
N GLU A 323 10.28 -6.81 -4.20
CA GLU A 323 11.07 -5.58 -4.09
C GLU A 323 11.28 -5.14 -2.62
N PRO A 324 10.22 -4.82 -1.85
CA PRO A 324 10.39 -4.55 -0.43
C PRO A 324 10.87 -5.79 0.33
N PHE A 325 10.47 -7.01 -0.05
CA PHE A 325 10.84 -8.22 0.67
C PHE A 325 12.35 -8.50 0.62
N CYS A 326 12.99 -8.41 -0.55
CA CYS A 326 14.44 -8.60 -0.67
C CYS A 326 15.26 -7.38 -0.20
N THR A 327 14.61 -6.26 0.08
CA THR A 327 15.22 -5.15 0.83
C THR A 327 15.19 -5.41 2.34
N LEU A 328 14.10 -6.02 2.84
CA LEU A 328 13.92 -6.37 4.25
C LEU A 328 14.78 -7.56 4.69
N TYR A 329 14.94 -8.55 3.80
CA TYR A 329 15.64 -9.81 4.05
C TYR A 329 16.68 -10.07 2.98
N THR A 330 17.79 -10.71 3.34
CA THR A 330 18.71 -11.29 2.37
C THR A 330 18.03 -12.44 1.64
N CYS A 331 17.61 -12.21 0.40
CA CYS A 331 17.04 -13.24 -0.47
C CYS A 331 18.12 -14.18 -1.00
N ALA A 332 17.77 -15.45 -1.23
CA ALA A 332 18.65 -16.42 -1.85
C ALA A 332 18.95 -16.06 -3.32
N PRO A 333 20.12 -16.47 -3.87
CA PRO A 333 20.52 -16.09 -5.24
C PRO A 333 19.49 -16.46 -6.32
N ASP A 334 18.84 -17.61 -6.22
CA ASP A 334 17.80 -18.06 -7.16
C ASP A 334 16.54 -17.18 -7.09
N VAL A 335 16.18 -16.71 -5.89
CA VAL A 335 15.08 -15.76 -5.69
C VAL A 335 15.42 -14.40 -6.30
N ILE A 336 16.66 -13.94 -6.15
CA ILE A 336 17.14 -12.69 -6.78
C ILE A 336 17.15 -12.81 -8.31
N GLU A 337 17.67 -13.90 -8.86
CA GLU A 337 17.66 -14.15 -10.31
C GLU A 337 16.23 -14.15 -10.86
N ARG A 338 15.32 -14.85 -10.18
CA ARG A 338 13.90 -14.85 -10.54
C ARG A 338 13.28 -13.46 -10.44
N LYS A 339 13.59 -12.68 -9.39
CA LYS A 339 13.14 -11.30 -9.23
C LYS A 339 13.56 -10.48 -10.44
N HIS A 340 14.83 -10.55 -10.84
CA HIS A 340 15.37 -9.81 -11.99
C HIS A 340 14.74 -10.24 -13.32
N GLY A 341 14.45 -11.54 -13.49
CA GLY A 341 13.71 -12.04 -14.66
C GLY A 341 12.28 -11.51 -14.78
N MET A 342 11.65 -11.10 -13.67
CA MET A 342 10.28 -10.59 -13.62
C MET A 342 10.20 -9.05 -13.59
N GLN A 343 11.32 -8.36 -13.38
CA GLN A 343 11.39 -6.90 -13.33
C GLN A 343 11.24 -6.27 -14.73
N PRO A 344 10.72 -5.02 -14.81
CA PRO A 344 10.32 -4.15 -13.70
C PRO A 344 8.89 -4.40 -13.20
N PHE A 345 8.67 -4.27 -11.88
CA PHE A 345 7.37 -4.42 -11.25
C PHE A 345 6.59 -3.10 -11.20
N LYS A 346 5.59 -2.97 -12.08
CA LYS A 346 4.69 -1.82 -12.17
C LYS A 346 3.28 -2.20 -11.73
N THR A 347 2.87 -1.73 -10.55
CA THR A 347 1.54 -2.02 -9.99
C THR A 347 0.91 -0.79 -9.36
N PHE A 348 -0.23 -0.38 -9.90
CA PHE A 348 -0.88 0.87 -9.51
C PHE A 348 -1.34 0.90 -8.04
N ARG A 349 -1.68 -0.27 -7.46
CA ARG A 349 -2.12 -0.35 -6.06
C ARG A 349 -1.01 -0.13 -5.03
N LEU A 350 0.25 -0.19 -5.46
CA LEU A 350 1.41 0.13 -4.63
C LEU A 350 2.14 1.40 -5.11
N GLY A 351 1.51 2.19 -5.98
CA GLY A 351 2.01 3.51 -6.37
C GLY A 351 2.74 3.54 -7.72
N GLY A 352 2.82 2.40 -8.42
CA GLY A 352 3.40 2.30 -9.75
C GLY A 352 4.66 1.44 -9.76
N ASP A 353 5.77 2.04 -10.19
CA ASP A 353 7.04 1.35 -10.40
C ASP A 353 7.78 1.13 -9.08
N LEU A 354 7.66 -0.08 -8.53
CA LEU A 354 8.37 -0.46 -7.30
C LEU A 354 9.85 -0.74 -7.57
N THR A 355 10.18 -1.25 -8.76
CA THR A 355 11.58 -1.48 -9.14
C THR A 355 12.36 -0.18 -9.12
N LYS A 356 11.76 0.93 -9.60
CA LYS A 356 12.40 2.24 -9.53
C LYS A 356 12.82 2.65 -8.12
N VAL A 357 12.01 2.35 -7.10
CA VAL A 357 12.23 2.83 -5.73
C VAL A 357 12.97 1.83 -4.83
N TYR A 358 13.10 0.56 -5.23
CA TYR A 358 13.80 -0.47 -4.46
C TYR A 358 15.04 -1.04 -5.15
N ASP A 359 15.06 -1.06 -6.48
CA ASP A 359 16.14 -1.64 -7.30
C ASP A 359 16.29 -0.88 -8.63
N PRO A 360 16.68 0.41 -8.58
CA PRO A 360 16.72 1.28 -9.75
C PRO A 360 17.68 0.79 -10.84
N THR A 361 18.66 -0.05 -10.51
CA THR A 361 19.58 -0.65 -11.50
C THR A 361 18.91 -1.62 -12.46
N HIS A 362 17.72 -2.15 -12.13
CA HIS A 362 16.97 -3.10 -12.95
C HIS A 362 15.62 -2.54 -13.46
N GLU A 363 15.39 -1.23 -13.39
CA GLU A 363 14.12 -0.60 -13.83
C GLU A 363 13.85 -0.75 -15.35
N LYS A 364 14.89 -0.95 -16.16
CA LYS A 364 14.75 -1.24 -17.60
C LYS A 364 14.63 -2.74 -17.90
N GLY A 365 14.65 -3.60 -16.87
CA GLY A 365 14.73 -5.06 -16.99
C GLY A 365 16.05 -5.54 -17.62
N ASN A 366 16.16 -6.84 -17.88
CA ASN A 366 17.33 -7.45 -18.54
C ASN A 366 17.47 -7.11 -20.05
N LYS A 367 16.72 -6.12 -20.57
CA LYS A 367 16.79 -5.69 -21.98
C LYS A 367 17.73 -4.48 -22.17
N GLY A 368 18.82 -4.44 -21.40
CA GLY A 368 19.73 -3.29 -21.36
C GLY A 368 21.16 -3.62 -20.92
N SER A 369 21.64 -4.83 -21.20
CA SER A 369 23.05 -5.22 -21.15
C SER A 369 23.45 -5.82 -22.48
#